data_AF-A0A1V5UVD8-F1
#
_entry.id   AF-A0A1V5UVD8-F1
#
_cell.length_a   1.000
_cell.length_b   1.000
_cell.length_c   1.000
_cell.angle_alpha   90.00
_cell.angle_beta   90.00
_cell.angle_gamma   90.00
#
_symmetry.space_group_name_H-M   'P 1'
#
loop_
_entity.id
_entity.type
_entity.pdbx_description
1 polymer ?
#
loop_
_entity_poly.entity_id
_entity_poly.type
_entity_poly.pdbx_seq_one_letter_code
_entity_poly.pdbx_strand_id
1 'polypeptide(L)' 'MDKLIKFLLKLYADRFFGCVIIKFENGKATHIELNSSQKWQYKDLPDM' A
#
# COMPACT_ATOMS: atom_id res chain seq x y z
N MET A 1 16.45 1.61 -0.17
CA MET A 1 15.60 1.73 -1.38
C MET A 1 15.05 0.39 -1.84
N ASP A 2 15.86 -0.64 -2.07
CA ASP A 2 15.40 -1.97 -2.55
C ASP A 2 14.19 -2.56 -1.76
N LYS A 3 14.25 -2.59 -0.43
CA LYS A 3 13.15 -3.08 0.41
C LYS A 3 11.84 -2.29 0.26
N LEU A 4 11.94 -0.97 0.05
CA LEU A 4 10.78 -0.10 -0.13
C LEU A 4 10.13 -0.34 -1.50
N ILE A 5 10.95 -0.51 -2.53
CA ILE A 5 10.46 -0.82 -3.89
C ILE A 5 9.74 -2.17 -3.89
N LYS A 6 10.32 -3.21 -3.26
CA LYS A 6 9.66 -4.53 -3.11
C LYS A 6 8.34 -4.44 -2.35
N PHE A 7 8.27 -3.59 -1.33
CA PHE A 7 7.03 -3.35 -0.58
C PHE A 7 5.95 -2.70 -1.47
N LEU A 8 6.29 -1.67 -2.24
CA LEU A 8 5.36 -1.01 -3.16
C LEU A 8 4.89 -1.97 -4.28
N LEU A 9 5.79 -2.78 -4.84
CA LEU A 9 5.45 -3.79 -5.83
C LEU A 9 4.48 -4.84 -5.27
N LYS A 10 4.65 -5.24 -4.00
CA LYS A 10 3.73 -6.15 -3.32
C LYS A 10 2.33 -5.54 -3.19
N LEU A 11 2.24 -4.27 -2.77
CA LEU A 11 0.94 -3.58 -2.65
C LEU A 11 0.24 -3.44 -4.01
N TYR A 12 1.00 -3.12 -5.05
CA TYR A 12 0.47 -3.08 -6.42
C TYR A 12 -0.06 -4.44 -6.87
N ALA A 13 0.69 -5.52 -6.63
CA ALA A 13 0.27 -6.88 -6.96
C ALA A 13 -0.98 -7.33 -6.18
N ASP A 14 -1.12 -6.89 -4.93
CA ASP A 14 -2.25 -7.17 -4.05
C ASP A 14 -3.52 -6.36 -4.43
N ARG A 15 -3.45 -5.54 -5.49
CA ARG A 15 -4.51 -4.60 -5.89
C ARG A 15 -4.94 -3.71 -4.71
N PHE A 16 -3.96 -3.23 -3.94
CA PHE A 16 -4.23 -2.36 -2.82
C PHE A 16 -4.80 -1.02 -3.31
N PHE A 17 -6.04 -0.70 -2.91
CA PHE A 17 -6.67 0.59 -3.17
C PHE A 17 -6.71 1.43 -1.88
N GLY A 18 -5.68 2.25 -1.72
CA GLY A 18 -5.52 3.12 -0.55
C GLY A 18 -4.37 4.09 -0.69
N CYS A 19 -4.12 4.86 0.37
CA CYS A 19 -2.99 5.76 0.47
C CYS A 19 -1.85 5.09 1.24
N VAL A 20 -0.61 5.24 0.75
CA VAL A 20 0.60 4.82 1.45
C VAL A 20 1.38 6.07 1.82
N ILE A 21 1.56 6.32 3.11
CA ILE A 21 2.31 7.45 3.62
C ILE A 21 3.65 6.95 4.12
N ILE A 22 4.74 7.44 3.53
CA ILE A 22 6.11 7.05 3.89
C ILE A 22 6.83 8.28 4.44
N LYS A 23 7.28 8.21 5.69
CA LYS A 23 8.10 9.27 6.30
C LYS A 23 9.57 8.91 6.16
N PHE A 24 10.35 9.89 5.73
CA PHE A 24 11.79 9.77 5.57
C PHE A 24 12.48 10.70 6.56
N GLU A 25 13.46 10.17 7.28
CA GLU A 25 14.38 10.94 8.13
C GLU A 25 15.81 10.65 7.69
N ASN A 26 16.58 11.71 7.46
CA ASN A 26 17.97 11.64 7.00
C ASN A 26 18.18 10.72 5.78
N GLY A 27 17.24 10.76 4.82
CA GLY A 27 17.28 9.96 3.60
C GLY A 27 16.89 8.48 3.77
N LYS A 28 16.44 8.06 4.95
CA LYS A 28 15.98 6.69 5.24
C LYS A 28 14.49 6.70 5.58
N ALA A 29 13.75 5.73 5.04
CA ALA A 29 12.36 5.51 5.43
C ALA A 29 12.31 5.00 6.87
N THR A 30 11.69 5.74 7.78
CA THR A 30 11.57 5.39 9.21
C THR A 30 10.16 4.96 9.59
N HIS A 31 9.15 5.37 8.83
CA HIS A 31 7.76 5.05 9.11
C HIS A 31 6.97 4.84 7.81
N ILE A 32 6.11 3.83 7.82
CA ILE A 32 5.22 3.50 6.71
C ILE A 32 3.83 3.30 7.30
N GLU A 33 2.87 4.09 6.86
CA GLU A 33 1.46 4.00 7.24
C GLU A 33 0.63 3.67 6.00
N LEU A 34 -0.28 2.71 6.14
CA LEU A 34 -1.24 2.33 5.10
C LEU A 34 -2.61 2.81 5.54
N ASN A 35 -3.18 3.74 4.78
CA ASN A 35 -4.52 4.24 5.03
C ASN A 35 -5.43 3.82 3.86
N SER A 36 -6.08 2.66 4.00
CA SER A 36 -7.07 2.20 3.02
C SER A 36 -8.42 2.80 3.37
N SER A 37 -8.92 3.71 2.54
CA SER A 37 -10.31 4.20 2.64
C SER A 37 -11.33 3.22 2.03
N GLN A 38 -10.94 1.97 1.75
CA GLN A 38 -11.77 1.02 1.02
C GLN A 38 -12.81 0.39 1.97
N LYS A 39 -14.03 0.94 1.95
CA LYS A 39 -15.24 0.21 2.37
C LYS A 39 -15.63 -0.71 1.22
N TRP A 40 -15.24 -1.97 1.32
CA TRP A 40 -15.60 -3.02 0.37
C TRP A 40 -17.13 -3.09 0.23
N GLN A 41 -17.65 -2.94 -0.99
CA GLN A 41 -19.06 -3.21 -1.29
C GLN A 41 -19.16 -4.60 -1.92
N TYR A 42 -20.30 -5.25 -1.79
CA TYR A 42 -20.50 -6.63 -2.27
C TYR A 42 -20.16 -6.81 -3.77
N LYS A 43 -20.36 -5.77 -4.57
CA LYS A 43 -20.01 -5.71 -6.01
C LYS A 43 -18.51 -5.71 -6.33
N ASP A 44 -17.67 -5.44 -5.33
CA ASP A 44 -16.21 -5.39 -5.47
C ASP A 44 -15.57 -6.76 -5.17
N LEU A 45 -16.38 -7.75 -4.77
CA LEU A 45 -15.95 -9.15 -4.68
C LEU A 45 -15.76 -9.68 -6.11
N PRO A 46 -14.66 -10.40 -6.40
CA PRO A 46 -14.48 -11.03 -7.71
C PRO A 46 -15.57 -12.08 -7.93
N ASP A 47 -16.25 -12.00 -9.08
CA ASP A 47 -17.07 -13.10 -9.59
C ASP A 47 -16.18 -14.33 -9.82
N MET A 48 -16.58 -15.45 -9.22
CA MET A 48 -15.96 -16.76 -9.46
C MET A 48 -16.25 -17.27 -10.87
#